data_AF-A0AAC9D418-F1
#
_entry.id   AF-A0AAC9D418-F1
#
_cell.length_a   1.000
_cell.length_b   1.000
_cell.length_c   1.000
_cell.angle_alpha   90.00
_cell.angle_beta   90.00
_cell.angle_gamma   90.00
#
_symmetry.space_group_name_H-M   'P 1'
#
loop_
_entity.id
_entity.type
_entity.pdbx_description
1 polymer ?
#
loop_
_entity_poly.entity_id
_entity_poly.type
_entity_poly.pdbx_seq_one_letter_code
_entity_poly.pdbx_strand_id
1 'polypeptide(L)'
;MSRMYVQVKDERYRESFLKGLNYLLEAQYANGGWPQFYPLKKGYYTHITYNDDSMVNIMNVIKAVAEESDYYSIKPSKEVVEKCKKAFDKGIDCILKTQYKQNGVLTAWCAQHDEVTLAPANARAFELASLSGYESAKIVLLLMSIDKPSREMVTAVKSAVEWFEKTKITNLEEKRVLNDAGKIVDKKMIPTANAKPIWARFMDLETNEPFFCDRDGIKKKSLDQIGAERRNGYSWYTDAPQEVLKKFPEWAVKNGTKVGASEKKNVNYITVAQDGSGDYTKIQDAVYATPAFPYEKVTIFVKNGTYNEKVRIPEWNTNVVLQGESKENTIITFDDNFSKIALGRNSTFYTYTLLVEGDDFSASNLTIKNTSGEHGQAIALSVTANRAKITNCNLLGNQDTLYLSGKEAKQYFKDCYIEGTTDFIFGGATALFENCTIHSIKSSYITAASTPKGTPFGFVFKNCKLTANPEAKEVYLGRPWRIYAKTVFINCEMGSQIKPEGWENWSKPEAEKNAFYAEYNCTGEGFQPAKRVKWSHQLSKKEAAQYSIENILKDKAGAWYF
;
A
#
# COMPACT_ATOMS: atom_id res chain seq x y z
N MET A 1 37.03 -33.01 15.04
CA MET A 1 38.13 -33.70 14.34
C MET A 1 39.31 -32.79 14.06
N SER A 2 39.18 -31.77 13.20
CA SER A 2 40.30 -30.86 12.88
C SER A 2 41.02 -30.23 14.09
N ARG A 3 40.29 -29.63 15.03
CA ARG A 3 40.88 -29.11 16.28
C ARG A 3 41.59 -30.18 17.13
N MET A 4 41.04 -31.39 17.19
CA MET A 4 41.64 -32.51 17.93
C MET A 4 42.94 -33.01 17.28
N TYR A 5 43.01 -33.00 15.94
CA TYR A 5 44.22 -33.37 15.22
C TYR A 5 45.41 -32.46 15.57
N VAL A 6 45.18 -31.17 15.84
CA VAL A 6 46.27 -30.27 16.28
C VAL A 6 46.86 -30.72 17.61
N GLN A 7 46.00 -31.11 18.55
CA GLN A 7 46.38 -31.42 19.92
C GLN A 7 47.03 -32.80 20.04
N VAL A 8 46.47 -33.78 19.34
CA VAL A 8 46.81 -35.21 19.53
C VAL A 8 47.62 -35.78 18.37
N LYS A 9 47.56 -35.15 17.18
CA LYS A 9 48.23 -35.61 15.95
C LYS A 9 47.89 -37.05 15.52
N ASP A 10 46.74 -37.56 15.96
CA ASP A 10 46.23 -38.89 15.57
C ASP A 10 45.58 -38.84 14.17
N GLU A 11 46.13 -39.61 13.25
CA GLU A 11 45.74 -39.60 11.83
C GLU A 11 44.28 -40.02 11.58
N ARG A 12 43.66 -40.77 12.51
CA ARG A 12 42.24 -41.13 12.43
C ARG A 12 41.33 -39.89 12.41
N TYR A 13 41.73 -38.81 13.09
CA TYR A 13 41.00 -37.54 13.04
C TYR A 13 41.12 -36.85 11.69
N ARG A 14 42.28 -36.95 11.04
CA ARG A 14 42.50 -36.41 9.70
C ARG A 14 41.67 -37.17 8.68
N GLU A 15 41.74 -38.50 8.69
CA GLU A 15 40.93 -39.36 7.82
C GLU A 15 39.43 -39.12 8.00
N SER A 16 38.96 -39.04 9.25
CA SER A 16 37.53 -38.81 9.55
C SER A 16 37.04 -37.47 9.04
N PHE A 17 37.86 -36.41 9.15
CA PHE A 17 37.54 -35.10 8.59
C PHE A 17 37.42 -35.14 7.07
N LEU A 18 38.38 -35.78 6.38
CA LEU A 18 38.37 -35.89 4.93
C LEU A 18 37.20 -36.74 4.42
N LYS A 19 36.83 -37.82 5.13
CA LYS A 19 35.63 -38.61 4.83
C LYS A 19 34.35 -37.77 4.94
N GLY A 20 34.24 -36.96 6.00
CA GLY A 20 33.11 -36.03 6.16
C GLY A 20 33.04 -34.98 5.05
N LEU A 21 34.19 -34.42 4.64
CA LEU A 21 34.25 -33.46 3.54
C LEU A 21 33.85 -34.09 2.20
N ASN A 22 34.36 -35.30 1.90
CA ASN A 22 33.99 -36.03 0.69
C ASN A 22 32.50 -36.37 0.67
N TYR A 23 31.92 -36.77 1.80
CA TYR A 23 30.48 -37.00 1.92
C TYR A 23 29.67 -35.76 1.53
N LEU A 24 30.10 -34.56 1.96
CA LEU A 24 29.43 -33.31 1.57
C LEU A 24 29.57 -33.01 0.07
N LEU A 25 30.74 -33.28 -0.52
CA LEU A 25 30.97 -33.08 -1.95
C LEU A 25 30.16 -34.08 -2.81
N GLU A 26 30.06 -35.34 -2.37
CA GLU A 26 29.29 -36.40 -3.03
C GLU A 26 27.78 -36.17 -2.94
N ALA A 27 27.31 -35.52 -1.86
CA ALA A 27 25.90 -35.20 -1.66
C ALA A 27 25.40 -34.03 -2.51
N GLN A 28 26.28 -33.22 -3.10
CA GLN A 28 25.86 -32.04 -3.87
C GLN A 28 25.20 -32.44 -5.19
N TYR A 29 24.04 -31.86 -5.48
CA TYR A 29 23.37 -32.03 -6.76
C TYR A 29 24.11 -31.32 -7.90
N ALA A 30 23.81 -31.72 -9.14
CA ALA A 30 24.37 -31.09 -10.33
C ALA A 30 24.04 -29.59 -10.44
N ASN A 31 22.86 -29.18 -9.93
CA ASN A 31 22.42 -27.79 -9.86
C ASN A 31 23.02 -27.00 -8.68
N GLY A 32 23.83 -27.64 -7.84
CA GLY A 32 24.56 -27.00 -6.75
C GLY A 32 23.91 -27.05 -5.37
N GLY A 33 22.65 -27.48 -5.27
CA GLY A 33 21.96 -27.62 -3.98
C GLY A 33 22.37 -28.88 -3.21
N TRP A 34 21.99 -28.95 -1.93
CA TRP A 34 22.18 -30.13 -1.08
C TRP A 34 20.86 -30.69 -0.56
N PRO A 35 20.68 -32.02 -0.59
CA PRO A 35 19.49 -32.66 -0.04
C PRO A 35 19.43 -32.52 1.48
N GLN A 36 18.23 -32.64 2.04
CA GLN A 36 18.09 -32.78 3.49
C GLN A 36 18.66 -34.09 4.03
N PHE A 37 18.73 -35.15 3.22
CA PHE A 37 19.30 -36.42 3.63
C PHE A 37 20.12 -37.07 2.52
N TYR A 38 21.29 -37.60 2.88
CA TYR A 38 22.16 -38.35 1.96
C TYR A 38 22.73 -39.62 2.62
N PRO A 39 22.79 -40.78 1.94
CA PRO A 39 22.26 -41.08 0.61
C PRO A 39 20.75 -40.84 0.48
N LEU A 40 20.28 -40.52 -0.73
CA LEU A 40 18.92 -39.99 -0.93
C LEU A 40 17.82 -40.93 -0.43
N LYS A 41 16.82 -40.33 0.22
CA LYS A 41 15.58 -40.98 0.66
C LYS A 41 14.40 -40.36 -0.07
N LYS A 42 13.40 -41.15 -0.45
CA LYS A 42 12.19 -40.66 -1.16
C LYS A 42 11.41 -39.65 -0.32
N GLY A 43 10.81 -38.66 -1.00
CA GLY A 43 9.97 -37.62 -0.40
C GLY A 43 10.77 -36.33 -0.18
N TYR A 44 10.30 -35.47 0.73
CA TYR A 44 10.92 -34.15 0.98
C TYR A 44 12.41 -34.20 1.37
N TYR A 45 12.94 -35.37 1.74
CA TYR A 45 14.36 -35.56 2.02
C TYR A 45 15.28 -35.31 0.80
N THR A 46 14.75 -35.36 -0.42
CA THR A 46 15.50 -35.04 -1.65
C THR A 46 15.57 -33.54 -1.91
N HIS A 47 14.70 -32.72 -1.32
CA HIS A 47 14.66 -31.29 -1.57
C HIS A 47 15.96 -30.60 -1.18
N ILE A 48 16.29 -29.55 -1.93
CA ILE A 48 17.33 -28.60 -1.57
C ILE A 48 16.87 -27.91 -0.28
N THR A 49 17.65 -28.02 0.79
CA THR A 49 17.21 -27.54 2.11
C THR A 49 18.10 -26.45 2.68
N TYR A 50 17.48 -25.31 2.96
CA TYR A 50 18.05 -24.27 3.81
C TYR A 50 17.60 -24.41 5.26
N ASN A 51 16.64 -25.31 5.55
CA ASN A 51 16.05 -25.50 6.86
C ASN A 51 17.11 -25.70 7.93
N ASP A 52 16.96 -24.99 9.06
CA ASP A 52 17.92 -25.00 10.17
C ASP A 52 19.37 -24.70 9.72
N ASP A 53 19.51 -23.83 8.71
CA ASP A 53 20.76 -23.37 8.10
C ASP A 53 21.63 -24.48 7.48
N SER A 54 21.04 -25.65 7.17
CA SER A 54 21.78 -26.85 6.73
C SER A 54 22.73 -26.57 5.56
N MET A 55 22.21 -26.13 4.42
CA MET A 55 23.04 -25.82 3.25
C MET A 55 24.03 -24.68 3.52
N VAL A 56 23.65 -23.64 4.28
CA VAL A 56 24.57 -22.53 4.61
C VAL A 56 25.75 -23.02 5.44
N ASN A 57 25.51 -23.91 6.41
CA ASN A 57 26.56 -24.51 7.23
C ASN A 57 27.50 -25.39 6.40
N ILE A 58 26.96 -26.19 5.47
CA ILE A 58 27.76 -26.95 4.50
C ILE A 58 28.63 -26.00 3.67
N MET A 59 28.04 -24.92 3.14
CA MET A 59 28.77 -23.93 2.34
C MET A 59 29.86 -23.21 3.13
N ASN A 60 29.67 -22.94 4.43
CA ASN A 60 30.73 -22.38 5.27
C ASN A 60 31.92 -23.34 5.45
N VAL A 61 31.66 -24.65 5.60
CA VAL A 61 32.73 -25.66 5.65
C VAL A 61 33.50 -25.68 4.32
N ILE A 62 32.76 -25.73 3.20
CA ILE A 62 33.34 -25.79 1.86
C ILE A 62 34.14 -24.52 1.56
N LYS A 63 33.60 -23.33 1.89
CA LYS A 63 34.27 -22.02 1.75
C LYS A 63 35.58 -21.98 2.52
N ALA A 64 35.56 -22.38 3.80
CA ALA A 64 36.75 -22.38 4.64
C ALA A 64 37.88 -23.25 4.09
N VAL A 65 37.55 -24.38 3.43
CA VAL A 65 38.52 -25.25 2.74
C VAL A 65 38.95 -24.65 1.39
N ALA A 66 38.00 -24.13 0.61
CA ALA A 66 38.23 -23.53 -0.71
C ALA A 66 39.16 -22.29 -0.64
N GLU A 67 39.03 -21.49 0.41
CA GLU A 67 39.87 -20.33 0.73
C GLU A 67 41.18 -20.72 1.43
N GLU A 68 41.38 -22.02 1.69
CA GLU A 68 42.53 -22.56 2.44
C GLU A 68 42.73 -21.88 3.82
N SER A 69 41.64 -21.43 4.44
CA SER A 69 41.64 -20.68 5.71
C SER A 69 42.21 -21.47 6.87
N ASP A 70 42.68 -20.78 7.91
CA ASP A 70 43.23 -21.42 9.12
C ASP A 70 42.18 -21.86 10.13
N TYR A 71 40.88 -21.76 9.78
CA TYR A 71 39.80 -22.25 10.64
C TYR A 71 39.90 -23.76 10.89
N TYR A 72 40.30 -24.51 9.87
CA TYR A 72 40.63 -25.93 9.98
C TYR A 72 42.15 -26.12 9.88
N SER A 73 42.71 -26.85 10.84
CA SER A 73 44.13 -27.19 10.88
C SER A 73 44.52 -28.27 9.87
N ILE A 74 43.58 -29.16 9.56
CA ILE A 74 43.75 -30.16 8.50
C ILE A 74 43.60 -29.46 7.17
N LYS A 75 44.68 -29.43 6.38
CA LYS A 75 44.70 -28.93 5.00
C LYS A 75 44.53 -30.12 4.03
N PRO A 76 43.43 -30.19 3.26
CA PRO A 76 43.25 -31.21 2.22
C PRO A 76 44.25 -31.06 1.07
N SER A 77 44.27 -32.03 0.14
CA SER A 77 45.06 -31.92 -1.08
C SER A 77 44.56 -30.77 -1.97
N LYS A 78 45.42 -30.24 -2.84
CA LYS A 78 45.03 -29.19 -3.80
C LYS A 78 43.87 -29.59 -4.70
N GLU A 79 43.75 -30.88 -5.03
CA GLU A 79 42.62 -31.43 -5.79
C GLU A 79 41.29 -31.29 -5.01
N VAL A 80 41.30 -31.59 -3.71
CA VAL A 80 40.11 -31.44 -2.85
C VAL A 80 39.76 -29.97 -2.68
N VAL A 81 40.75 -29.09 -2.52
CA VAL A 81 40.53 -27.63 -2.47
C VAL A 81 39.84 -27.14 -3.75
N GLU A 82 40.28 -27.61 -4.92
CA GLU A 82 39.67 -27.25 -6.20
C GLU A 82 38.24 -27.78 -6.35
N LYS A 83 37.97 -29.00 -5.86
CA LYS A 83 36.60 -29.55 -5.77
C LYS A 83 35.72 -28.68 -4.87
N CYS A 84 36.23 -28.23 -3.73
CA CYS A 84 35.51 -27.33 -2.83
C CYS A 84 35.21 -25.97 -3.48
N LYS A 85 36.15 -25.37 -4.23
CA LYS A 85 35.90 -24.12 -4.97
C LYS A 85 34.73 -24.27 -5.94
N LYS A 86 34.78 -25.30 -6.79
CA LYS A 86 33.70 -25.59 -7.75
C LYS A 86 32.37 -25.88 -7.06
N ALA A 87 32.40 -26.63 -5.96
CA ALA A 87 31.20 -26.93 -5.19
C ALA A 87 30.60 -25.66 -4.55
N PHE A 88 31.45 -24.76 -4.04
CA PHE A 88 31.01 -23.48 -3.48
C PHE A 88 30.34 -22.61 -4.54
N ASP A 89 30.97 -22.44 -5.71
CA ASP A 89 30.43 -21.63 -6.80
C ASP A 89 29.07 -22.16 -7.28
N LYS A 90 28.92 -23.48 -7.40
CA LYS A 90 27.62 -24.11 -7.70
C LYS A 90 26.59 -23.87 -6.61
N GLY A 91 26.99 -23.93 -5.34
CA GLY A 91 26.11 -23.64 -4.20
C GLY A 91 25.59 -22.21 -4.24
N ILE A 92 26.45 -21.25 -4.59
CA ILE A 92 26.07 -19.85 -4.80
C ILE A 92 25.08 -19.71 -5.96
N ASP A 93 25.35 -20.33 -7.10
CA ASP A 93 24.46 -20.31 -8.26
C ASP A 93 23.06 -20.87 -7.90
N CYS A 94 23.02 -21.97 -7.14
CA CYS A 94 21.78 -22.51 -6.58
C CYS A 94 21.06 -21.51 -5.67
N ILE A 95 21.77 -20.86 -4.75
CA ILE A 95 21.20 -19.81 -3.89
C ILE A 95 20.57 -18.70 -4.73
N LEU A 96 21.28 -18.16 -5.71
CA LEU A 96 20.76 -17.06 -6.54
C LEU A 96 19.52 -17.49 -7.34
N LYS A 97 19.50 -18.72 -7.87
CA LYS A 97 18.36 -19.27 -8.63
C LYS A 97 17.14 -19.60 -7.77
N THR A 98 17.33 -19.89 -6.49
CA THR A 98 16.26 -20.23 -5.55
C THR A 98 15.71 -19.00 -4.81
N GLN A 99 16.26 -17.80 -5.03
CA GLN A 99 15.66 -16.59 -4.47
C GLN A 99 14.28 -16.35 -5.08
N TYR A 100 13.28 -16.19 -4.21
CA TYR A 100 11.90 -16.09 -4.66
C TYR A 100 11.61 -14.72 -5.27
N LYS A 101 10.79 -14.71 -6.33
CA LYS A 101 10.29 -13.50 -6.98
C LYS A 101 8.80 -13.37 -6.73
N GLN A 102 8.42 -12.47 -5.83
CA GLN A 102 7.02 -12.14 -5.59
C GLN A 102 6.59 -11.04 -6.56
N ASN A 103 5.64 -11.35 -7.46
CA ASN A 103 5.13 -10.41 -8.47
C ASN A 103 6.25 -9.75 -9.30
N GLY A 104 7.28 -10.52 -9.67
CA GLY A 104 8.43 -10.05 -10.44
C GLY A 104 9.54 -9.36 -9.63
N VAL A 105 9.34 -9.12 -8.34
CA VAL A 105 10.32 -8.49 -7.45
C VAL A 105 11.03 -9.55 -6.60
N LEU A 106 12.36 -9.52 -6.58
CA LEU A 106 13.16 -10.41 -5.72
C LEU A 106 12.88 -10.11 -4.24
N THR A 107 12.78 -11.16 -3.42
CA THR A 107 12.54 -11.04 -1.98
C THR A 107 13.60 -11.80 -1.19
N ALA A 108 13.19 -12.84 -0.46
CA ALA A 108 14.02 -13.70 0.36
C ALA A 108 13.96 -15.14 -0.17
N TRP A 109 14.43 -16.10 0.62
CA TRP A 109 14.44 -17.52 0.27
C TRP A 109 13.38 -18.29 1.03
N CYS A 110 12.99 -19.43 0.47
CA CYS A 110 12.14 -20.39 1.14
C CYS A 110 13.00 -21.38 1.93
N ALA A 111 12.42 -22.06 2.91
CA ALA A 111 13.18 -23.03 3.69
C ALA A 111 13.65 -24.23 2.84
N GLN A 112 12.86 -24.61 1.82
CA GLN A 112 13.10 -25.79 0.98
C GLN A 112 12.66 -25.54 -0.45
N HIS A 113 13.37 -26.17 -1.38
CA HIS A 113 13.16 -26.07 -2.82
C HIS A 113 13.23 -27.44 -3.48
N ASP A 114 12.39 -27.66 -4.48
CA ASP A 114 12.42 -28.86 -5.30
C ASP A 114 13.76 -28.96 -6.04
N GLU A 115 14.39 -30.13 -5.99
CA GLU A 115 15.75 -30.35 -6.49
C GLU A 115 15.87 -30.38 -8.01
N VAL A 116 14.76 -30.31 -8.75
CA VAL A 116 14.76 -30.26 -10.22
C VAL A 116 14.35 -28.88 -10.71
N THR A 117 13.21 -28.39 -10.24
CA THR A 117 12.58 -27.14 -10.68
C THR A 117 13.09 -25.91 -9.94
N LEU A 118 13.72 -26.09 -8.77
CA LEU A 118 14.17 -25.02 -7.86
C LEU A 118 13.01 -24.20 -7.24
N ALA A 119 11.76 -24.59 -7.51
CA ALA A 119 10.59 -23.93 -6.95
C ALA A 119 10.49 -24.19 -5.43
N PRO A 120 9.89 -23.26 -4.66
CA PRO A 120 9.57 -23.51 -3.26
C PRO A 120 8.78 -24.81 -3.08
N ALA A 121 9.18 -25.63 -2.12
CA ALA A 121 8.57 -26.94 -1.88
C ALA A 121 8.08 -27.11 -0.44
N ASN A 122 7.00 -27.86 -0.27
CA ASN A 122 6.52 -28.29 1.04
C ASN A 122 7.47 -29.35 1.62
N ALA A 123 7.48 -29.48 2.94
CA ALA A 123 8.21 -30.53 3.63
C ALA A 123 7.35 -31.31 4.61
N ARG A 124 7.68 -31.26 5.91
CA ARG A 124 6.81 -31.76 6.96
C ARG A 124 5.47 -31.02 6.88
N ALA A 125 4.38 -31.63 7.38
CA ALA A 125 3.03 -31.07 7.27
C ALA A 125 2.92 -29.60 7.74
N PHE A 126 3.76 -29.20 8.70
CA PHE A 126 3.81 -27.84 9.27
C PHE A 126 4.88 -26.93 8.63
N GLU A 127 5.54 -27.36 7.56
CA GLU A 127 6.59 -26.66 6.82
C GLU A 127 6.17 -26.52 5.35
N LEU A 128 5.12 -25.72 5.14
CA LEU A 128 4.61 -25.44 3.80
C LEU A 128 5.57 -24.53 3.04
N ALA A 129 5.52 -24.57 1.71
CA ALA A 129 6.24 -23.69 0.82
C ALA A 129 5.94 -22.23 1.20
N SER A 130 6.99 -21.52 1.62
CA SER A 130 6.87 -20.21 2.26
C SER A 130 8.20 -19.48 2.25
N LEU A 131 8.15 -18.15 2.22
CA LEU A 131 9.31 -17.31 2.48
C LEU A 131 9.72 -17.46 3.94
N SER A 132 11.01 -17.42 4.22
CA SER A 132 11.50 -17.53 5.59
C SER A 132 12.36 -16.36 6.03
N GLY A 133 12.02 -15.79 7.19
CA GLY A 133 12.89 -14.86 7.90
C GLY A 133 14.11 -15.52 8.53
N TYR A 134 14.00 -16.77 8.98
CA TYR A 134 15.08 -17.46 9.70
C TYR A 134 16.18 -17.91 8.73
N GLU A 135 15.82 -18.78 7.78
CA GLU A 135 16.76 -19.38 6.84
C GLU A 135 17.42 -18.31 5.93
N SER A 136 16.65 -17.30 5.51
CA SER A 136 17.18 -16.23 4.67
C SER A 136 18.26 -15.39 5.35
N ALA A 137 18.20 -15.23 6.68
CA ALA A 137 19.18 -14.41 7.38
C ALA A 137 20.60 -14.96 7.23
N LYS A 138 20.78 -16.29 7.37
CA LYS A 138 22.09 -16.92 7.22
C LYS A 138 22.55 -17.01 5.76
N ILE A 139 21.62 -17.16 4.80
CA ILE A 139 21.95 -17.05 3.37
C ILE A 139 22.53 -15.66 3.06
N VAL A 140 21.87 -14.60 3.53
CA VAL A 140 22.34 -13.24 3.30
C VAL A 140 23.70 -13.00 3.96
N LEU A 141 23.91 -13.46 5.20
CA LEU A 141 25.21 -13.34 5.85
C LEU A 141 26.31 -14.13 5.12
N LEU A 142 26.00 -15.29 4.54
CA LEU A 142 26.93 -16.03 3.70
C LEU A 142 27.31 -15.24 2.46
N LEU A 143 26.33 -14.72 1.70
CA LEU A 143 26.58 -13.89 0.52
C LEU A 143 27.38 -12.63 0.87
N MET A 144 27.09 -12.00 2.01
CA MET A 144 27.82 -10.84 2.50
C MET A 144 29.27 -11.15 2.90
N SER A 145 29.59 -12.41 3.21
CA SER A 145 30.93 -12.84 3.61
C SER A 145 31.90 -13.04 2.43
N ILE A 146 31.40 -13.00 1.20
CA ILE A 146 32.19 -13.19 -0.02
C ILE A 146 32.95 -11.89 -0.33
N ASP A 147 34.25 -12.00 -0.54
CA ASP A 147 35.04 -10.84 -0.98
C ASP A 147 34.77 -10.57 -2.46
N LYS A 148 34.50 -9.31 -2.81
CA LYS A 148 34.11 -8.86 -4.16
C LYS A 148 32.92 -9.66 -4.74
N PRO A 149 31.73 -9.59 -4.11
CA PRO A 149 30.53 -10.28 -4.57
C PRO A 149 30.13 -9.83 -5.98
N SER A 150 29.53 -10.74 -6.75
CA SER A 150 29.01 -10.43 -8.08
C SER A 150 27.84 -9.44 -8.01
N ARG A 151 27.51 -8.79 -9.13
CA ARG A 151 26.35 -7.88 -9.21
C ARG A 151 25.02 -8.58 -8.87
N GLU A 152 24.91 -9.85 -9.22
CA GLU A 152 23.73 -10.68 -8.89
C GLU A 152 23.64 -10.94 -7.39
N MET A 153 24.76 -11.28 -6.74
CA MET A 153 24.81 -11.41 -5.27
C MET A 153 24.47 -10.10 -4.57
N VAL A 154 24.99 -8.97 -5.08
CA VAL A 154 24.66 -7.65 -4.53
C VAL A 154 23.17 -7.36 -4.64
N THR A 155 22.57 -7.65 -5.79
CA THR A 155 21.12 -7.49 -6.00
C THR A 155 20.33 -8.39 -5.05
N ALA A 156 20.71 -9.66 -4.93
CA ALA A 156 20.07 -10.63 -4.06
C ALA A 156 20.09 -10.19 -2.58
N VAL A 157 21.24 -9.75 -2.08
CA VAL A 157 21.40 -9.25 -0.70
C VAL A 157 20.54 -8.01 -0.47
N LYS A 158 20.55 -7.03 -1.39
CA LYS A 158 19.74 -5.82 -1.28
C LYS A 158 18.25 -6.13 -1.20
N SER A 159 17.75 -6.95 -2.12
CA SER A 159 16.33 -7.33 -2.16
C SER A 159 15.89 -8.07 -0.90
N ALA A 160 16.74 -8.93 -0.35
CA ALA A 160 16.46 -9.60 0.92
C ALA A 160 16.46 -8.64 2.11
N VAL A 161 17.36 -7.66 2.14
CA VAL A 161 17.38 -6.60 3.17
C VAL A 161 16.13 -5.72 3.09
N GLU A 162 15.72 -5.31 1.90
CA GLU A 162 14.48 -4.57 1.68
C GLU A 162 13.27 -5.39 2.15
N TRP A 163 13.27 -6.70 1.90
CA TRP A 163 12.23 -7.60 2.38
C TRP A 163 12.24 -7.76 3.91
N PHE A 164 13.42 -7.85 4.55
CA PHE A 164 13.52 -7.85 6.02
C PHE A 164 12.99 -6.55 6.62
N GLU A 165 13.31 -5.39 6.04
CA GLU A 165 12.77 -4.11 6.49
C GLU A 165 11.24 -4.01 6.32
N LYS A 166 10.71 -4.54 5.21
CA LYS A 166 9.26 -4.59 4.93
C LYS A 166 8.49 -5.50 5.88
N THR A 167 9.06 -6.65 6.25
CA THR A 167 8.36 -7.71 7.00
C THR A 167 8.67 -7.73 8.50
N LYS A 168 9.50 -6.81 8.98
CA LYS A 168 9.83 -6.72 10.41
C LYS A 168 8.59 -6.41 11.24
N ILE A 169 8.48 -7.10 12.38
CA ILE A 169 7.41 -6.94 13.34
C ILE A 169 7.99 -6.23 14.56
N THR A 170 7.48 -5.04 14.89
CA THR A 170 7.96 -4.20 16.01
C THR A 170 6.88 -3.91 17.05
N ASN A 171 5.73 -4.56 16.94
CA ASN A 171 4.56 -4.36 17.80
C ASN A 171 4.17 -5.64 18.59
N LEU A 172 4.98 -6.69 18.53
CA LEU A 172 4.73 -7.97 19.20
C LEU A 172 5.99 -8.48 19.90
N GLU A 173 5.81 -9.06 21.08
CA GLU A 173 6.86 -9.75 21.83
C GLU A 173 6.45 -11.20 22.12
N GLU A 174 7.35 -12.17 21.86
CA GLU A 174 7.15 -13.56 22.27
C GLU A 174 7.51 -13.70 23.76
N LYS A 175 6.54 -14.07 24.59
CA LYS A 175 6.77 -14.45 25.99
C LYS A 175 6.61 -15.94 26.19
N ARG A 176 7.59 -16.52 26.87
CA ARG A 176 7.59 -17.93 27.29
C ARG A 176 7.01 -18.03 28.68
N VAL A 177 5.98 -18.87 28.84
CA VAL A 177 5.43 -19.22 30.15
C VAL A 177 6.11 -20.50 30.63
N LEU A 178 6.71 -20.44 31.82
CA LEU A 178 7.40 -21.56 32.43
C LEU A 178 6.53 -22.19 33.53
N ASN A 179 6.66 -23.50 33.74
CA ASN A 179 6.16 -24.14 34.96
C ASN A 179 7.17 -24.05 36.11
N ASP A 180 6.80 -24.59 37.27
CA ASP A 180 7.63 -24.60 38.49
C ASP A 180 8.98 -25.32 38.31
N ALA A 181 9.11 -26.18 37.29
CA ALA A 181 10.34 -26.86 36.91
C ALA A 181 11.17 -26.11 35.84
N GLY A 182 10.80 -24.87 35.50
CA GLY A 182 11.48 -24.05 34.49
C GLY A 182 11.27 -24.50 33.04
N LYS A 183 10.36 -25.44 32.78
CA LYS A 183 10.04 -25.92 31.43
C LYS A 183 9.02 -24.99 30.78
N ILE A 184 9.24 -24.66 29.50
CA ILE A 184 8.28 -23.90 28.69
C ILE A 184 7.00 -24.73 28.54
N VAL A 185 5.90 -24.21 29.07
CA VAL A 185 4.55 -24.79 28.97
C VAL A 185 3.65 -24.03 28.01
N ASP A 186 4.00 -22.79 27.69
CA ASP A 186 3.28 -21.99 26.69
C ASP A 186 4.20 -20.95 26.04
N LYS A 187 3.86 -20.53 24.83
CA LYS A 187 4.42 -19.34 24.16
C LYS A 187 3.28 -18.44 23.73
N LYS A 188 3.32 -17.19 24.17
CA LYS A 188 2.29 -16.18 23.88
C LYS A 188 2.90 -14.99 23.17
N MET A 189 2.18 -14.48 22.17
CA MET A 189 2.51 -13.21 21.55
C MET A 189 1.77 -12.10 22.29
N ILE A 190 2.52 -11.13 22.81
CA ILE A 190 1.98 -10.01 23.56
C ILE A 190 2.12 -8.74 22.73
N PRO A 191 1.01 -8.05 22.39
CA PRO A 191 1.05 -6.72 21.82
C PRO A 191 1.90 -5.79 22.70
N THR A 192 2.98 -5.27 22.14
CA THR A 192 3.96 -4.47 22.86
C THR A 192 4.43 -3.35 21.94
N ALA A 193 4.19 -2.10 22.33
CA ALA A 193 4.64 -0.95 21.55
C ALA A 193 6.18 -0.88 21.55
N ASN A 194 6.77 -0.62 20.38
CA ASN A 194 8.22 -0.51 20.18
C ASN A 194 9.01 -1.73 20.67
N ALA A 195 8.46 -2.93 20.45
CA ALA A 195 9.17 -4.18 20.71
C ALA A 195 10.43 -4.28 19.84
N LYS A 196 11.41 -5.06 20.32
CA LYS A 196 12.58 -5.41 19.50
C LYS A 196 12.10 -6.09 18.21
N PRO A 197 12.68 -5.76 17.04
CA PRO A 197 12.24 -6.33 15.78
C PRO A 197 12.30 -7.86 15.78
N ILE A 198 11.22 -8.52 15.38
CA ILE A 198 11.16 -9.97 15.14
C ILE A 198 10.60 -10.24 13.75
N TRP A 199 10.84 -11.43 13.22
CA TRP A 199 10.31 -11.89 11.93
C TRP A 199 9.68 -13.26 12.11
N ALA A 200 8.63 -13.53 11.34
CA ALA A 200 8.10 -14.87 11.24
C ALA A 200 9.09 -15.78 10.50
N ARG A 201 9.21 -17.03 10.97
CA ARG A 201 9.98 -18.07 10.27
C ARG A 201 9.30 -18.47 8.97
N PHE A 202 7.98 -18.44 8.89
CA PHE A 202 7.25 -18.76 7.67
C PHE A 202 6.26 -17.66 7.32
N MET A 203 6.34 -17.18 6.09
CA MET A 203 5.48 -16.15 5.53
C MET A 203 4.92 -16.61 4.20
N ASP A 204 3.67 -16.23 3.96
CA ASP A 204 2.97 -16.58 2.74
C ASP A 204 3.68 -16.03 1.50
N LEU A 205 3.77 -16.84 0.44
CA LEU A 205 4.47 -16.52 -0.79
C LEU A 205 3.83 -15.34 -1.55
N GLU A 206 2.53 -15.12 -1.40
CA GLU A 206 1.80 -14.08 -2.11
C GLU A 206 1.65 -12.82 -1.28
N THR A 207 1.36 -12.96 0.03
CA THR A 207 0.98 -11.82 0.88
C THR A 207 2.10 -11.31 1.80
N ASN A 208 3.15 -12.11 2.06
CA ASN A 208 4.12 -11.91 3.15
C ASN A 208 3.50 -11.95 4.56
N GLU A 209 2.26 -12.41 4.71
CA GLU A 209 1.66 -12.57 6.03
C GLU A 209 2.30 -13.75 6.75
N PRO A 210 2.68 -13.60 8.04
CA PRO A 210 3.04 -14.73 8.89
C PRO A 210 1.93 -15.78 8.93
N PHE A 211 2.30 -17.06 8.90
CA PHE A 211 1.36 -18.14 9.19
C PHE A 211 1.99 -19.22 10.07
N PHE A 212 1.11 -20.00 10.70
CA PHE A 212 1.47 -21.07 11.63
C PHE A 212 0.72 -22.33 11.23
N CYS A 213 1.32 -23.50 11.42
CA CYS A 213 0.69 -24.77 11.05
C CYS A 213 0.84 -25.81 12.15
N ASP A 214 -0.20 -26.62 12.32
CA ASP A 214 -0.08 -27.85 13.10
C ASP A 214 0.23 -29.03 12.17
N ARG A 215 0.21 -30.25 12.71
CA ARG A 215 0.38 -31.50 11.94
C ARG A 215 -0.73 -31.74 10.92
N ASP A 216 -1.81 -30.96 10.97
CA ASP A 216 -2.90 -30.96 9.98
C ASP A 216 -2.52 -30.24 8.66
N GLY A 217 -1.42 -29.47 8.66
CA GLY A 217 -0.97 -28.70 7.50
C GLY A 217 -1.88 -27.54 7.11
N ILE A 218 -2.76 -27.09 8.01
CA ILE A 218 -3.66 -25.96 7.76
C ILE A 218 -3.01 -24.68 8.25
N LYS A 219 -2.91 -23.67 7.38
CA LYS A 219 -2.43 -22.33 7.74
C LYS A 219 -3.36 -21.69 8.78
N LYS A 220 -2.78 -21.24 9.89
CA LYS A 220 -3.42 -20.46 10.95
C LYS A 220 -2.79 -19.08 11.00
N LYS A 221 -3.56 -18.07 11.41
CA LYS A 221 -3.14 -16.66 11.42
C LYS A 221 -2.35 -16.28 12.67
N SER A 222 -2.41 -17.09 13.72
CA SER A 222 -1.76 -16.78 14.99
C SER A 222 -1.34 -18.05 15.76
N LEU A 223 -0.35 -17.91 16.63
CA LEU A 223 0.22 -19.01 17.42
C LEU A 223 -0.78 -19.68 18.38
N ASP A 224 -1.78 -18.94 18.87
CA ASP A 224 -2.82 -19.46 19.76
C ASP A 224 -3.82 -20.39 19.03
N GLN A 225 -3.85 -20.35 17.70
CA GLN A 225 -4.69 -21.22 16.86
C GLN A 225 -4.07 -22.59 16.55
N ILE A 226 -2.83 -22.85 16.99
CA ILE A 226 -2.17 -24.16 16.86
C ILE A 226 -2.03 -24.88 18.21
N GLY A 227 -1.95 -26.21 18.15
CA GLY A 227 -1.83 -27.07 19.31
C GLY A 227 -0.56 -26.80 20.12
N ALA A 228 -0.64 -27.07 21.43
CA ALA A 228 0.44 -26.78 22.38
C ALA A 228 1.78 -27.42 22.00
N GLU A 229 1.77 -28.61 21.39
CA GLU A 229 2.98 -29.30 20.96
C GLU A 229 3.78 -28.51 19.91
N ARG A 230 3.12 -28.00 18.86
CA ARG A 230 3.76 -27.17 17.82
C ARG A 230 4.02 -25.75 18.29
N ARG A 231 3.10 -25.15 19.06
CA ARG A 231 3.26 -23.80 19.62
C ARG A 231 4.53 -23.68 20.46
N ASN A 232 4.77 -24.69 21.31
CA ASN A 232 5.84 -24.64 22.30
C ASN A 232 7.14 -25.29 21.81
N GLY A 233 7.02 -26.34 21.00
CA GLY A 233 8.15 -27.17 20.55
C GLY A 233 8.82 -26.70 19.26
N TYR A 234 8.38 -25.57 18.68
CA TYR A 234 8.91 -25.07 17.42
C TYR A 234 9.20 -23.57 17.48
N SER A 235 10.18 -23.12 16.69
CA SER A 235 10.59 -21.71 16.58
C SER A 235 9.87 -21.07 15.41
N TRP A 236 8.77 -20.36 15.70
CA TRP A 236 7.95 -19.71 14.69
C TRP A 236 8.33 -18.26 14.42
N TYR A 237 9.06 -17.63 15.35
CA TYR A 237 9.63 -16.30 15.20
C TYR A 237 11.15 -16.35 15.37
N THR A 238 11.82 -15.33 14.85
CA THR A 238 13.27 -15.19 14.87
C THR A 238 13.69 -13.73 14.96
N ASP A 239 14.87 -13.49 15.51
CA ASP A 239 15.58 -12.22 15.50
C ASP A 239 16.81 -12.24 14.56
N ALA A 240 17.07 -13.35 13.87
CA ALA A 240 18.26 -13.52 13.02
C ALA A 240 18.47 -12.41 11.97
N PRO A 241 17.42 -11.87 11.30
CA PRO A 241 17.58 -10.75 10.37
C PRO A 241 18.18 -9.47 10.99
N GLN A 242 18.10 -9.27 12.31
CA GLN A 242 18.73 -8.10 12.95
C GLN A 242 20.24 -8.04 12.67
N GLU A 243 20.92 -9.19 12.66
CA GLU A 243 22.36 -9.23 12.40
C GLU A 243 22.69 -8.82 10.96
N VAL A 244 21.84 -9.20 10.00
CA VAL A 244 21.93 -8.75 8.61
C VAL A 244 21.78 -7.23 8.54
N LEU A 245 20.69 -6.70 9.08
CA LEU A 245 20.39 -5.27 9.03
C LEU A 245 21.48 -4.43 9.71
N LYS A 246 22.09 -4.96 10.78
CA LYS A 246 23.23 -4.32 11.46
C LYS A 246 24.48 -4.26 10.57
N LYS A 247 24.80 -5.33 9.84
CA LYS A 247 26.02 -5.45 9.03
C LYS A 247 25.89 -4.84 7.63
N PHE A 248 24.66 -4.72 7.12
CA PHE A 248 24.40 -4.32 5.75
C PHE A 248 24.92 -2.93 5.38
N PRO A 249 24.79 -1.87 6.21
CA PRO A 249 25.25 -0.54 5.84
C PRO A 249 26.74 -0.50 5.48
N GLU A 250 27.61 -1.01 6.36
CA GLU A 250 29.05 -1.07 6.12
C GLU A 250 29.38 -1.94 4.89
N TRP A 251 28.72 -3.10 4.78
CA TRP A 251 28.90 -4.00 3.65
C TRP A 251 28.52 -3.36 2.31
N ALA A 252 27.43 -2.60 2.26
CA ALA A 252 26.96 -1.96 1.06
C ALA A 252 27.94 -0.85 0.61
N VAL A 253 28.47 -0.02 1.53
CA VAL A 253 29.53 0.97 1.20
C VAL A 253 30.72 0.26 0.56
N LYS A 254 31.22 -0.80 1.23
CA LYS A 254 32.40 -1.55 0.79
C LYS A 254 32.27 -2.05 -0.65
N ASN A 255 31.08 -2.50 -1.04
CA ASN A 255 30.84 -3.17 -2.32
C ASN A 255 30.32 -2.22 -3.41
N GLY A 256 30.69 -0.93 -3.34
CA GLY A 256 30.36 0.07 -4.37
C GLY A 256 28.86 0.28 -4.56
N THR A 257 28.06 -0.25 -3.63
CA THR A 257 26.65 0.01 -3.56
C THR A 257 26.54 1.32 -2.81
N LYS A 258 25.81 2.28 -3.36
CA LYS A 258 25.26 3.33 -2.50
C LYS A 258 24.40 2.57 -1.51
N VAL A 259 24.89 2.33 -0.29
CA VAL A 259 23.97 2.38 0.85
C VAL A 259 23.26 3.69 0.58
N GLY A 260 21.94 3.65 0.46
CA GLY A 260 21.27 4.85 0.88
C GLY A 260 21.90 5.13 2.23
N ALA A 261 22.71 6.19 2.34
CA ALA A 261 22.45 7.09 3.43
C ALA A 261 20.93 7.08 3.52
N SER A 262 20.40 6.88 4.70
CA SER A 262 19.19 7.60 4.92
C SER A 262 19.51 9.10 4.63
N GLU A 263 19.53 9.55 3.37
CA GLU A 263 18.39 10.35 2.97
C GLU A 263 17.25 9.53 3.51
N LYS A 264 16.75 9.96 4.67
CA LYS A 264 15.37 9.72 5.00
C LYS A 264 14.68 10.04 3.68
N LYS A 265 14.42 9.04 2.82
CA LYS A 265 13.52 9.18 1.69
C LYS A 265 12.34 9.71 2.44
N ASN A 266 12.06 10.99 2.25
CA ASN A 266 11.14 11.65 3.13
C ASN A 266 9.86 10.88 2.85
N VAL A 267 9.48 9.94 3.72
CA VAL A 267 8.29 9.11 3.48
C VAL A 267 7.07 10.01 3.44
N ASN A 268 7.25 11.25 3.91
CA ASN A 268 6.34 12.36 3.84
C ASN A 268 6.45 13.21 2.54
N TYR A 269 7.34 12.88 1.59
CA TYR A 269 7.47 13.55 0.29
C TYR A 269 7.99 12.60 -0.81
N ILE A 270 7.09 12.23 -1.72
CA ILE A 270 7.31 11.30 -2.84
C ILE A 270 7.08 12.06 -4.15
N THR A 271 7.97 11.93 -5.13
CA THR A 271 7.79 12.54 -6.46
C THR A 271 7.32 11.50 -7.48
N VAL A 272 6.32 11.84 -8.30
CA VAL A 272 5.82 11.01 -9.40
C VAL A 272 6.09 11.73 -10.73
N ALA A 273 6.78 11.06 -11.66
CA ALA A 273 7.06 11.61 -13.00
C ALA A 273 7.11 10.50 -14.06
N GLN A 274 6.33 10.63 -15.14
CA GLN A 274 6.23 9.60 -16.19
C GLN A 274 7.54 9.41 -16.98
N ASP A 275 8.41 10.43 -17.02
CA ASP A 275 9.71 10.40 -17.68
C ASP A 275 10.80 9.64 -16.89
N GLY A 276 10.46 9.12 -15.70
CA GLY A 276 11.39 8.41 -14.81
C GLY A 276 12.27 9.33 -13.95
N SER A 277 12.05 10.64 -13.97
CA SER A 277 12.79 11.60 -13.13
C SER A 277 12.30 11.71 -11.68
N GLY A 278 11.23 10.99 -11.33
CA GLY A 278 10.65 10.91 -9.99
C GLY A 278 10.95 9.59 -9.28
N ASP A 279 10.44 9.44 -8.05
CA ASP A 279 10.50 8.19 -7.28
C ASP A 279 9.64 7.07 -7.89
N TYR A 280 8.51 7.45 -8.50
CA TYR A 280 7.57 6.55 -9.18
C TYR A 280 7.15 7.13 -10.53
N THR A 281 6.73 6.27 -11.45
CA THR A 281 6.15 6.67 -12.75
C THR A 281 4.62 6.67 -12.74
N LYS A 282 4.00 6.07 -11.72
CA LYS A 282 2.56 5.96 -11.51
C LYS A 282 2.16 6.52 -10.15
N ILE A 283 1.01 7.19 -10.07
CA ILE A 283 0.49 7.75 -8.81
C ILE A 283 0.06 6.63 -7.87
N GLN A 284 -0.57 5.57 -8.39
CA GLN A 284 -1.04 4.47 -7.53
C GLN A 284 0.10 3.75 -6.83
N ASP A 285 1.26 3.58 -7.50
CA ASP A 285 2.44 2.96 -6.90
C ASP A 285 3.02 3.85 -5.78
N ALA A 286 3.03 5.17 -5.97
CA ALA A 286 3.41 6.12 -4.92
C ALA A 286 2.48 6.06 -3.71
N VAL A 287 1.17 5.91 -3.93
CA VAL A 287 0.19 5.72 -2.84
C VAL A 287 0.49 4.44 -2.06
N TYR A 288 0.77 3.32 -2.73
CA TYR A 288 1.13 2.06 -2.07
C TYR A 288 2.44 2.12 -1.28
N ALA A 289 3.31 3.07 -1.60
CA ALA A 289 4.54 3.32 -0.87
C ALA A 289 4.36 4.21 0.36
N THR A 290 3.20 4.89 0.50
CA THR A 290 2.93 5.68 1.70
C THR A 290 2.69 4.77 2.91
N PRO A 291 3.17 5.13 4.12
CA PRO A 291 2.88 4.37 5.32
C PRO A 291 1.37 4.26 5.58
N ALA A 292 0.92 3.13 6.10
CA ALA A 292 -0.40 3.04 6.69
C ALA A 292 -0.44 3.83 8.01
N PHE A 293 -1.50 4.60 8.21
CA PHE A 293 -1.77 5.44 9.38
C PHE A 293 -0.61 6.40 9.72
N PRO A 294 -0.18 7.25 8.77
CA PRO A 294 0.97 8.11 9.00
C PRO A 294 0.66 9.17 10.06
N TYR A 295 1.62 9.35 10.99
CA TYR A 295 1.55 10.39 12.03
C TYR A 295 1.76 11.80 11.47
N GLU A 296 2.47 11.91 10.35
CA GLU A 296 2.79 13.17 9.67
C GLU A 296 2.19 13.18 8.26
N LYS A 297 2.05 14.38 7.68
CA LYS A 297 1.53 14.52 6.31
C LYS A 297 2.44 13.85 5.30
N VAL A 298 1.86 13.12 4.34
CA VAL A 298 2.60 12.48 3.26
C VAL A 298 2.27 13.14 1.93
N THR A 299 3.21 13.90 1.38
CA THR A 299 3.07 14.58 0.10
C THR A 299 3.49 13.67 -1.04
N ILE A 300 2.60 13.51 -2.02
CA ILE A 300 2.87 12.93 -3.32
C ILE A 300 2.84 14.09 -4.31
N PHE A 301 4.03 14.54 -4.72
CA PHE A 301 4.20 15.58 -5.74
C PHE A 301 4.18 14.95 -7.13
N VAL A 302 3.24 15.36 -7.97
CA VAL A 302 3.00 14.77 -9.30
C VAL A 302 3.41 15.78 -10.37
N LYS A 303 4.43 15.45 -11.14
CA LYS A 303 4.88 16.31 -12.25
C LYS A 303 3.84 16.44 -13.35
N ASN A 304 4.05 17.39 -14.25
CA ASN A 304 3.24 17.55 -15.45
C ASN A 304 3.25 16.25 -16.28
N GLY A 305 2.08 15.86 -16.78
CA GLY A 305 1.85 14.62 -17.48
C GLY A 305 0.38 14.22 -17.47
N THR A 306 0.02 13.31 -18.37
CA THR A 306 -1.32 12.70 -18.42
C THR A 306 -1.24 11.28 -17.89
N TYR A 307 -1.71 11.10 -16.67
CA TYR A 307 -1.73 9.86 -15.91
C TYR A 307 -3.05 9.14 -16.18
N ASN A 308 -3.04 8.21 -17.15
CA ASN A 308 -4.20 7.37 -17.45
C ASN A 308 -4.24 6.17 -16.50
N GLU A 309 -4.77 6.40 -15.30
CA GLU A 309 -4.85 5.40 -14.24
C GLU A 309 -6.02 5.68 -13.31
N LYS A 310 -6.54 4.62 -12.72
CA LYS A 310 -7.53 4.69 -11.65
C LYS A 310 -6.80 4.71 -10.32
N VAL A 311 -7.00 5.78 -9.54
CA VAL A 311 -6.29 6.00 -8.28
C VAL A 311 -7.25 5.82 -7.12
N ARG A 312 -6.80 5.11 -6.08
CA ARG A 312 -7.49 4.96 -4.81
C ARG A 312 -6.55 5.37 -3.68
N ILE A 313 -7.01 6.26 -2.82
CA ILE A 313 -6.42 6.58 -1.51
C ILE A 313 -7.21 5.80 -0.46
N PRO A 314 -6.71 4.64 0.00
CA PRO A 314 -7.43 3.80 0.96
C PRO A 314 -7.63 4.49 2.31
N GLU A 315 -8.59 3.98 3.10
CA GLU A 315 -8.92 4.48 4.45
C GLU A 315 -7.71 4.52 5.39
N TRP A 316 -6.77 3.56 5.25
CA TRP A 316 -5.56 3.51 6.07
C TRP A 316 -4.45 4.47 5.61
N ASN A 317 -4.62 5.23 4.55
CA ASN A 317 -3.65 6.24 4.10
C ASN A 317 -4.16 7.66 4.43
N THR A 318 -4.27 7.97 5.73
CA THR A 318 -4.66 9.30 6.22
C THR A 318 -3.56 10.34 5.98
N ASN A 319 -3.86 11.64 6.10
CA ASN A 319 -2.89 12.74 5.97
C ASN A 319 -2.11 12.79 4.63
N VAL A 320 -2.62 12.18 3.57
CA VAL A 320 -1.99 12.21 2.24
C VAL A 320 -2.29 13.53 1.53
N VAL A 321 -1.27 14.15 0.95
CA VAL A 321 -1.34 15.36 0.13
C VAL A 321 -0.98 14.99 -1.31
N LEU A 322 -1.91 15.11 -2.25
CA LEU A 322 -1.65 14.94 -3.68
C LEU A 322 -1.46 16.31 -4.33
N GLN A 323 -0.23 16.68 -4.62
CA GLN A 323 0.11 18.01 -5.14
C GLN A 323 0.61 17.90 -6.58
N GLY A 324 -0.13 18.45 -7.53
CA GLY A 324 0.35 18.57 -8.90
C GLY A 324 1.35 19.70 -9.08
N GLU A 325 2.19 19.57 -10.10
CA GLU A 325 3.11 20.61 -10.57
C GLU A 325 2.35 21.77 -11.21
N SER A 326 1.28 21.49 -11.96
CA SER A 326 0.36 22.52 -12.45
C SER A 326 -1.06 22.01 -12.65
N LYS A 327 -2.03 22.89 -12.39
CA LYS A 327 -3.46 22.61 -12.56
C LYS A 327 -3.78 22.22 -13.99
N GLU A 328 -3.13 22.85 -14.96
CA GLU A 328 -3.39 22.69 -16.40
C GLU A 328 -2.73 21.44 -17.00
N ASN A 329 -1.56 21.02 -16.49
CA ASN A 329 -0.75 19.97 -17.14
C ASN A 329 -0.51 18.72 -16.28
N THR A 330 -0.84 18.72 -14.99
CA THR A 330 -0.87 17.48 -14.18
C THR A 330 -2.29 16.91 -14.22
N ILE A 331 -2.53 15.90 -15.07
CA ILE A 331 -3.87 15.39 -15.37
C ILE A 331 -3.97 13.92 -14.96
N ILE A 332 -4.90 13.59 -14.05
CA ILE A 332 -5.29 12.21 -13.73
C ILE A 332 -6.57 11.92 -14.50
N THR A 333 -6.56 10.87 -15.32
CA THR A 333 -7.68 10.56 -16.22
C THR A 333 -8.02 9.07 -16.25
N PHE A 334 -9.31 8.78 -16.37
CA PHE A 334 -9.82 7.45 -16.70
C PHE A 334 -11.14 7.58 -17.49
N ASP A 335 -11.76 6.47 -17.91
CA ASP A 335 -12.94 6.47 -18.80
C ASP A 335 -14.04 5.47 -18.38
N ASP A 336 -14.01 4.99 -17.13
CA ASP A 336 -15.06 4.12 -16.62
C ASP A 336 -16.41 4.85 -16.57
N ASN A 337 -17.47 4.15 -16.96
CA ASN A 337 -18.85 4.62 -16.90
C ASN A 337 -19.78 3.48 -16.47
N PHE A 338 -21.01 3.83 -16.10
CA PHE A 338 -22.01 2.90 -15.60
C PHE A 338 -22.19 1.67 -16.51
N SER A 339 -22.32 1.90 -17.82
CA SER A 339 -22.53 0.84 -18.82
C SER A 339 -21.31 -0.07 -18.95
N LYS A 340 -20.09 0.49 -18.84
CA LYS A 340 -18.82 -0.26 -18.90
C LYS A 340 -18.59 -1.11 -17.64
N ILE A 341 -18.95 -0.60 -16.47
CA ILE A 341 -18.81 -1.33 -15.19
C ILE A 341 -19.83 -2.49 -15.09
N ALA A 342 -21.09 -2.25 -15.44
CA ALA A 342 -22.14 -3.28 -15.55
C ALA A 342 -22.34 -4.20 -14.31
N LEU A 343 -22.07 -3.71 -13.09
CA LEU A 343 -22.30 -4.42 -11.81
C LEU A 343 -23.72 -4.20 -11.24
N GLY A 344 -24.68 -3.84 -12.10
CA GLY A 344 -26.06 -3.51 -11.70
C GLY A 344 -26.20 -2.12 -11.07
N ARG A 345 -27.14 -1.96 -10.12
CA ARG A 345 -27.52 -0.65 -9.56
C ARG A 345 -26.38 0.11 -8.88
N ASN A 346 -25.31 -0.58 -8.50
CA ASN A 346 -24.15 0.01 -7.80
C ASN A 346 -23.01 0.40 -8.75
N SER A 347 -23.16 0.24 -10.07
CA SER A 347 -22.08 0.44 -11.04
C SER A 347 -21.45 1.84 -10.94
N THR A 348 -22.25 2.88 -10.72
CA THR A 348 -21.79 4.27 -10.54
C THR A 348 -20.64 4.38 -9.55
N PHE A 349 -20.69 3.69 -8.41
CA PHE A 349 -19.68 3.84 -7.35
C PHE A 349 -18.33 3.22 -7.69
N TYR A 350 -18.24 2.49 -8.80
CA TYR A 350 -17.00 1.95 -9.32
C TYR A 350 -16.48 2.74 -10.53
N THR A 351 -17.12 3.83 -10.97
CA THR A 351 -16.69 4.57 -12.19
C THR A 351 -15.65 5.66 -11.94
N TYR A 352 -15.21 5.83 -10.69
CA TYR A 352 -14.28 6.91 -10.31
C TYR A 352 -12.96 6.86 -11.09
N THR A 353 -12.42 8.04 -11.41
CA THR A 353 -11.00 8.19 -11.77
C THR A 353 -10.14 8.24 -10.50
N LEU A 354 -10.54 9.02 -9.50
CA LEU A 354 -9.91 9.07 -8.16
C LEU A 354 -10.94 8.78 -7.07
N LEU A 355 -10.65 7.81 -6.19
CA LEU A 355 -11.39 7.51 -4.96
C LEU A 355 -10.57 7.89 -3.73
N VAL A 356 -11.14 8.70 -2.84
CA VAL A 356 -10.51 9.14 -1.58
C VAL A 356 -11.31 8.64 -0.38
N GLU A 357 -10.74 7.69 0.35
CA GLU A 357 -11.29 7.12 1.58
C GLU A 357 -10.51 7.55 2.83
N GLY A 358 -9.21 7.84 2.69
CA GLY A 358 -8.35 8.28 3.80
C GLY A 358 -8.67 9.69 4.30
N ASP A 359 -8.94 9.82 5.60
CA ASP A 359 -9.17 11.09 6.28
C ASP A 359 -7.98 12.06 6.18
N ASP A 360 -8.26 13.36 6.33
CA ASP A 360 -7.25 14.44 6.28
C ASP A 360 -6.50 14.53 4.94
N PHE A 361 -7.12 14.00 3.88
CA PHE A 361 -6.60 14.10 2.53
C PHE A 361 -6.61 15.53 2.01
N SER A 362 -5.60 15.91 1.23
CA SER A 362 -5.67 17.12 0.42
C SER A 362 -5.18 16.93 -1.00
N ALA A 363 -5.78 17.64 -1.95
CA ALA A 363 -5.32 17.71 -3.33
C ALA A 363 -5.17 19.16 -3.80
N SER A 364 -4.12 19.46 -4.55
CA SER A 364 -3.94 20.80 -5.12
C SER A 364 -3.22 20.81 -6.47
N ASN A 365 -3.48 21.86 -7.27
CA ASN A 365 -2.78 22.17 -8.51
C ASN A 365 -2.77 21.01 -9.52
N LEU A 366 -3.91 20.36 -9.72
CA LEU A 366 -4.04 19.25 -10.69
C LEU A 366 -5.45 19.19 -11.30
N THR A 367 -5.58 18.42 -12.37
CA THR A 367 -6.85 18.09 -13.01
C THR A 367 -7.21 16.63 -12.75
N ILE A 368 -8.45 16.36 -12.33
CA ILE A 368 -9.02 15.00 -12.25
C ILE A 368 -10.17 14.93 -13.25
N LYS A 369 -10.09 14.00 -14.20
CA LYS A 369 -11.01 13.94 -15.33
C LYS A 369 -11.54 12.53 -15.56
N ASN A 370 -12.86 12.39 -15.72
CA ASN A 370 -13.44 11.22 -16.36
C ASN A 370 -13.76 11.55 -17.83
N THR A 371 -13.22 10.73 -18.75
CA THR A 371 -13.28 10.94 -20.20
C THR A 371 -14.35 10.09 -20.90
N SER A 372 -15.21 9.40 -20.15
CA SER A 372 -16.22 8.50 -20.73
C SER A 372 -17.25 9.18 -21.62
N GLY A 373 -17.41 10.50 -21.54
CA GLY A 373 -18.46 11.22 -22.27
C GLY A 373 -19.87 10.86 -21.77
N GLU A 374 -20.87 10.94 -22.66
CA GLU A 374 -22.29 10.77 -22.33
C GLU A 374 -22.77 9.30 -22.39
N HIS A 375 -22.05 8.41 -21.70
CA HIS A 375 -22.37 6.98 -21.64
C HIS A 375 -23.00 6.52 -20.30
N GLY A 376 -23.66 7.46 -19.60
CA GLY A 376 -24.24 7.27 -18.28
C GLY A 376 -23.36 7.88 -17.17
N GLN A 377 -23.58 7.45 -15.92
CA GLN A 377 -22.87 7.96 -14.75
C GLN A 377 -21.37 7.65 -14.81
N ALA A 378 -20.52 8.65 -14.58
CA ALA A 378 -19.07 8.52 -14.68
C ALA A 378 -18.35 9.51 -13.76
N ILE A 379 -17.83 9.00 -12.64
CA ILE A 379 -17.25 9.83 -11.59
C ILE A 379 -15.82 10.23 -11.95
N ALA A 380 -15.48 11.50 -11.87
CA ALA A 380 -14.09 11.96 -11.89
C ALA A 380 -13.48 11.80 -10.49
N LEU A 381 -14.12 12.36 -9.47
CA LEU A 381 -13.66 12.30 -8.08
C LEU A 381 -14.76 11.78 -7.15
N SER A 382 -14.45 10.73 -6.39
CA SER A 382 -15.26 10.20 -5.30
C SER A 382 -14.57 10.47 -3.97
N VAL A 383 -15.23 11.17 -3.05
CA VAL A 383 -14.69 11.47 -1.71
C VAL A 383 -15.63 10.93 -0.64
N THR A 384 -15.13 10.00 0.16
CA THR A 384 -15.82 9.48 1.36
C THR A 384 -15.11 9.84 2.65
N ALA A 385 -13.87 10.32 2.55
CA ALA A 385 -13.05 10.79 3.65
C ALA A 385 -13.65 12.01 4.37
N ASN A 386 -13.40 12.10 5.69
CA ASN A 386 -13.60 13.30 6.47
C ASN A 386 -12.36 14.21 6.41
N ARG A 387 -12.58 15.51 6.56
CA ARG A 387 -11.55 16.56 6.53
C ARG A 387 -10.75 16.57 5.22
N ALA A 388 -11.43 16.29 4.10
CA ALA A 388 -10.81 16.32 2.77
C ALA A 388 -10.79 17.75 2.20
N LYS A 389 -9.64 18.21 1.70
CA LYS A 389 -9.45 19.57 1.16
C LYS A 389 -8.93 19.55 -0.28
N ILE A 390 -9.70 20.08 -1.23
CA ILE A 390 -9.34 20.13 -2.64
C ILE A 390 -9.22 21.62 -3.03
N THR A 391 -8.03 22.06 -3.44
CA THR A 391 -7.77 23.48 -3.72
C THR A 391 -7.12 23.72 -5.08
N ASN A 392 -7.60 24.69 -5.84
CA ASN A 392 -7.03 25.02 -7.14
C ASN A 392 -6.92 23.81 -8.10
N CYS A 393 -8.00 23.03 -8.19
CA CYS A 393 -8.08 21.87 -9.08
C CYS A 393 -9.15 22.05 -10.17
N ASN A 394 -9.01 21.31 -11.27
CA ASN A 394 -10.08 21.10 -12.24
C ASN A 394 -10.71 19.72 -12.00
N LEU A 395 -12.04 19.66 -11.88
CA LEU A 395 -12.81 18.43 -11.75
C LEU A 395 -13.73 18.32 -12.97
N LEU A 396 -13.37 17.46 -13.91
CA LEU A 396 -13.93 17.45 -15.25
C LEU A 396 -14.65 16.13 -15.53
N GLY A 397 -15.90 16.21 -15.99
CA GLY A 397 -16.72 15.04 -16.31
C GLY A 397 -18.04 15.45 -16.95
N ASN A 398 -18.96 14.50 -17.10
CA ASN A 398 -20.30 14.74 -17.62
C ASN A 398 -21.36 14.48 -16.53
N GLN A 399 -22.04 13.34 -16.59
CA GLN A 399 -22.99 12.95 -15.56
C GLN A 399 -22.25 12.38 -14.35
N ASP A 400 -22.63 12.83 -13.15
CA ASP A 400 -22.08 12.37 -11.86
C ASP A 400 -20.57 12.67 -11.66
N THR A 401 -20.05 13.82 -12.16
CA THR A 401 -18.61 14.19 -12.08
C THR A 401 -18.00 14.06 -10.66
N LEU A 402 -18.71 14.53 -9.64
CA LEU A 402 -18.20 14.65 -8.26
C LEU A 402 -19.15 13.97 -7.27
N TYR A 403 -18.70 12.86 -6.69
CA TYR A 403 -19.45 12.12 -5.67
C TYR A 403 -18.92 12.41 -4.26
N LEU A 404 -19.77 12.99 -3.41
CA LEU A 404 -19.41 13.44 -2.06
C LEU A 404 -20.25 12.72 -1.01
N SER A 405 -19.62 11.83 -0.25
CA SER A 405 -20.26 10.99 0.77
C SER A 405 -19.38 10.87 2.01
N GLY A 406 -19.72 9.95 2.90
CA GLY A 406 -19.01 9.73 4.17
C GLY A 406 -19.87 10.09 5.38
N LYS A 407 -19.76 9.28 6.44
CA LYS A 407 -20.54 9.47 7.66
C LYS A 407 -20.02 10.70 8.41
N GLU A 408 -20.88 11.71 8.54
CA GLU A 408 -20.57 13.00 9.20
C GLU A 408 -19.41 13.78 8.55
N ALA A 409 -18.93 13.33 7.38
CA ALA A 409 -17.77 13.87 6.69
C ALA A 409 -17.92 15.34 6.31
N LYS A 410 -16.81 16.07 6.44
CA LYS A 410 -16.63 17.47 6.06
C LYS A 410 -15.60 17.56 4.94
N GLN A 411 -15.99 18.22 3.86
CA GLN A 411 -15.18 18.30 2.64
C GLN A 411 -15.14 19.75 2.17
N TYR A 412 -13.96 20.22 1.77
CA TYR A 412 -13.73 21.62 1.43
C TYR A 412 -13.10 21.75 0.05
N PHE A 413 -13.78 22.45 -0.85
CA PHE A 413 -13.35 22.75 -2.20
C PHE A 413 -13.12 24.25 -2.32
N LYS A 414 -11.92 24.67 -2.72
CA LYS A 414 -11.57 26.09 -2.80
C LYS A 414 -10.87 26.43 -4.10
N ASP A 415 -11.30 27.52 -4.77
CA ASP A 415 -10.67 28.01 -6.00
C ASP A 415 -10.65 26.95 -7.14
N CYS A 416 -11.62 26.02 -7.11
CA CYS A 416 -11.73 24.93 -8.08
C CYS A 416 -12.59 25.29 -9.28
N TYR A 417 -12.34 24.66 -10.42
CA TYR A 417 -13.25 24.63 -11.56
C TYR A 417 -13.89 23.25 -11.63
N ILE A 418 -15.22 23.19 -11.69
CA ILE A 418 -15.98 21.93 -11.67
C ILE A 418 -16.99 21.98 -12.80
N GLU A 419 -16.97 20.99 -13.70
CA GLU A 419 -17.90 20.92 -14.81
C GLU A 419 -18.64 19.59 -14.93
N GLY A 420 -19.81 19.65 -15.55
CA GLY A 420 -20.60 18.47 -15.87
C GLY A 420 -21.94 18.79 -16.50
N THR A 421 -22.75 17.74 -16.66
CA THR A 421 -24.08 17.82 -17.27
C THR A 421 -25.16 17.58 -16.20
N THR A 422 -25.48 16.32 -15.91
CA THR A 422 -26.56 15.92 -15.01
C THR A 422 -26.00 15.52 -13.66
N ASP A 423 -26.58 16.08 -12.59
CA ASP A 423 -26.30 15.71 -11.19
C ASP A 423 -24.79 15.72 -10.87
N PHE A 424 -24.03 16.61 -11.52
CA PHE A 424 -22.58 16.48 -11.56
C PHE A 424 -21.89 16.76 -10.22
N ILE A 425 -22.62 17.28 -9.22
CA ILE A 425 -22.24 17.30 -7.82
C ILE A 425 -23.33 16.58 -7.01
N PHE A 426 -23.05 15.38 -6.50
CA PHE A 426 -24.07 14.55 -5.85
C PHE A 426 -23.55 13.81 -4.62
N GLY A 427 -24.48 13.37 -3.76
CA GLY A 427 -24.18 12.63 -2.54
C GLY A 427 -24.61 13.32 -1.25
N GLY A 428 -24.15 12.80 -0.11
CA GLY A 428 -24.72 13.10 1.21
C GLY A 428 -23.80 13.83 2.20
N ALA A 429 -22.55 14.13 1.83
CA ALA A 429 -21.60 14.79 2.73
C ALA A 429 -22.00 16.24 3.04
N THR A 430 -21.40 16.81 4.10
CA THR A 430 -21.34 18.27 4.26
C THR A 430 -20.14 18.77 3.46
N ALA A 431 -20.39 19.54 2.39
CA ALA A 431 -19.34 20.05 1.51
C ALA A 431 -19.45 21.57 1.34
N LEU A 432 -18.34 22.26 1.56
CA LEU A 432 -18.20 23.69 1.27
C LEU A 432 -17.45 23.87 -0.03
N PHE A 433 -18.01 24.66 -0.94
CA PHE A 433 -17.35 25.17 -2.14
C PHE A 433 -17.15 26.67 -1.97
N GLU A 434 -15.91 27.14 -1.96
CA GLU A 434 -15.57 28.55 -1.83
C GLU A 434 -14.79 29.04 -3.06
N ASN A 435 -15.22 30.16 -3.64
CA ASN A 435 -14.57 30.78 -4.80
C ASN A 435 -14.43 29.85 -6.02
N CYS A 436 -15.31 28.85 -6.15
CA CYS A 436 -15.26 27.91 -7.26
C CYS A 436 -16.00 28.45 -8.50
N THR A 437 -15.57 28.02 -9.67
CA THR A 437 -16.38 28.11 -10.90
C THR A 437 -17.11 26.79 -11.11
N ILE A 438 -18.43 26.88 -11.20
CA ILE A 438 -19.33 25.75 -11.43
C ILE A 438 -19.87 25.89 -12.85
N HIS A 439 -19.46 25.00 -13.75
CA HIS A 439 -19.68 25.14 -15.19
C HIS A 439 -20.60 24.04 -15.74
N SER A 440 -21.76 24.44 -16.27
CA SER A 440 -22.71 23.50 -16.87
C SER A 440 -22.44 23.32 -18.36
N ILE A 441 -22.11 22.10 -18.75
CA ILE A 441 -21.87 21.73 -20.15
C ILE A 441 -23.21 21.64 -20.92
N LYS A 442 -24.29 21.20 -20.26
CA LYS A 442 -25.65 21.09 -20.84
C LYS A 442 -26.73 21.56 -19.86
N SER A 443 -27.90 21.87 -20.41
CA SER A 443 -29.13 22.10 -19.66
C SER A 443 -29.53 20.85 -18.86
N SER A 444 -29.32 20.88 -17.54
CA SER A 444 -29.68 19.80 -16.62
C SER A 444 -29.59 20.31 -15.16
N TYR A 445 -29.00 19.55 -14.24
CA TYR A 445 -28.97 19.83 -12.81
C TYR A 445 -27.52 19.92 -12.30
N ILE A 446 -27.21 21.01 -11.57
CA ILE A 446 -25.90 21.16 -10.93
C ILE A 446 -25.75 20.18 -9.77
N THR A 447 -26.73 20.15 -8.85
CA THR A 447 -26.63 19.34 -7.63
C THR A 447 -27.71 18.26 -7.52
N ALA A 448 -27.33 17.10 -6.98
CA ALA A 448 -28.23 16.05 -6.53
C ALA A 448 -27.89 15.60 -5.11
N ALA A 449 -28.26 16.41 -4.13
CA ALA A 449 -27.93 16.17 -2.73
C ALA A 449 -28.79 15.03 -2.11
N SER A 450 -28.18 14.26 -1.22
CA SER A 450 -28.79 13.19 -0.42
C SER A 450 -28.45 13.30 1.06
N THR A 451 -28.37 14.53 1.55
CA THR A 451 -28.02 14.86 2.94
C THR A 451 -28.85 14.03 3.94
N PRO A 452 -28.21 13.33 4.90
CA PRO A 452 -28.94 12.55 5.90
C PRO A 452 -29.79 13.43 6.83
N LYS A 453 -30.91 12.87 7.29
CA LYS A 453 -31.78 13.51 8.29
C LYS A 453 -30.97 13.93 9.52
N GLY A 454 -31.21 15.16 10.00
CA GLY A 454 -30.54 15.70 11.19
C GLY A 454 -29.17 16.33 10.94
N THR A 455 -28.57 16.14 9.75
CA THR A 455 -27.30 16.80 9.40
C THR A 455 -27.54 18.31 9.25
N PRO A 456 -26.79 19.19 9.94
CA PRO A 456 -27.04 20.64 9.89
C PRO A 456 -26.86 21.23 8.48
N PHE A 457 -25.80 20.83 7.79
CA PHE A 457 -25.38 21.35 6.48
C PHE A 457 -25.22 20.23 5.45
N GLY A 458 -25.64 20.48 4.20
CA GLY A 458 -25.35 19.63 3.05
C GLY A 458 -24.29 20.28 2.17
N PHE A 459 -24.65 20.56 0.92
CA PHE A 459 -23.78 21.32 0.02
C PHE A 459 -23.96 22.83 0.24
N VAL A 460 -22.86 23.55 0.38
CA VAL A 460 -22.85 25.00 0.55
C VAL A 460 -21.87 25.60 -0.45
N PHE A 461 -22.34 26.53 -1.27
CA PHE A 461 -21.54 27.27 -2.23
C PHE A 461 -21.41 28.72 -1.75
N LYS A 462 -20.19 29.22 -1.61
CA LYS A 462 -19.89 30.58 -1.15
C LYS A 462 -19.01 31.29 -2.16
N ASN A 463 -19.44 32.47 -2.60
CA ASN A 463 -18.67 33.30 -3.54
C ASN A 463 -18.32 32.57 -4.86
N CYS A 464 -19.14 31.61 -5.28
CA CYS A 464 -18.91 30.84 -6.50
C CYS A 464 -19.49 31.56 -7.73
N LYS A 465 -18.98 31.23 -8.91
CA LYS A 465 -19.53 31.67 -10.20
C LYS A 465 -20.18 30.49 -10.91
N LEU A 466 -21.45 30.62 -11.28
CA LEU A 466 -22.18 29.62 -12.05
C LEU A 466 -22.19 30.05 -13.52
N THR A 467 -21.50 29.28 -14.35
CA THR A 467 -21.36 29.53 -15.80
C THR A 467 -21.85 28.33 -16.59
N ALA A 468 -21.97 28.47 -17.90
CA ALA A 468 -22.38 27.39 -18.76
C ALA A 468 -21.91 27.56 -20.20
N ASN A 469 -21.90 26.48 -20.96
CA ASN A 469 -21.77 26.54 -22.41
C ASN A 469 -22.96 27.30 -23.04
N PRO A 470 -22.79 27.91 -24.23
CA PRO A 470 -23.85 28.69 -24.89
C PRO A 470 -25.18 27.93 -25.11
N GLU A 471 -25.13 26.61 -25.30
CA GLU A 471 -26.28 25.74 -25.50
C GLU A 471 -27.02 25.37 -24.21
N ALA A 472 -26.35 25.48 -23.06
CA ALA A 472 -26.90 25.15 -21.76
C ALA A 472 -27.65 26.37 -21.20
N LYS A 473 -28.94 26.49 -21.56
CA LYS A 473 -29.80 27.65 -21.19
C LYS A 473 -30.85 27.35 -20.13
N GLU A 474 -31.07 26.07 -19.82
CA GLU A 474 -32.15 25.59 -18.95
C GLU A 474 -31.55 24.74 -17.82
N VAL A 475 -30.76 25.37 -16.97
CA VAL A 475 -30.03 24.71 -15.87
C VAL A 475 -30.75 24.93 -14.54
N TYR A 476 -30.94 23.86 -13.78
CA TYR A 476 -31.39 23.91 -12.39
C TYR A 476 -30.20 23.91 -11.43
N LEU A 477 -30.32 24.68 -10.34
CA LEU A 477 -29.38 24.69 -9.21
C LEU A 477 -29.28 23.30 -8.54
N GLY A 478 -30.36 22.53 -8.57
CA GLY A 478 -30.34 21.14 -8.13
C GLY A 478 -31.70 20.51 -7.89
N ARG A 479 -31.64 19.25 -7.44
CA ARG A 479 -32.80 18.41 -7.11
C ARG A 479 -32.52 17.39 -5.99
N PRO A 480 -33.51 17.08 -5.13
CA PRO A 480 -33.30 16.26 -3.95
C PRO A 480 -33.26 14.77 -4.29
N TRP A 481 -32.06 14.19 -4.39
CA TRP A 481 -31.91 12.74 -4.55
C TRP A 481 -32.55 11.99 -3.37
N ARG A 482 -32.44 12.54 -2.15
CA ARG A 482 -33.17 12.10 -0.94
C ARG A 482 -33.96 13.25 -0.31
N ILE A 483 -35.02 12.91 0.42
CA ILE A 483 -36.01 13.89 0.90
C ILE A 483 -35.50 14.92 1.92
N TYR A 484 -34.36 14.68 2.57
CA TYR A 484 -33.74 15.64 3.52
C TYR A 484 -32.56 16.40 2.92
N ALA A 485 -32.43 16.39 1.59
CA ALA A 485 -31.34 17.04 0.87
C ALA A 485 -31.20 18.52 1.22
N LYS A 486 -29.96 19.00 1.33
CA LYS A 486 -29.68 20.41 1.59
C LYS A 486 -28.65 20.95 0.61
N THR A 487 -28.98 22.07 -0.03
CA THR A 487 -28.09 22.80 -0.93
C THR A 487 -28.30 24.29 -0.72
N VAL A 488 -27.22 25.05 -0.49
CA VAL A 488 -27.30 26.49 -0.22
C VAL A 488 -26.29 27.25 -1.07
N PHE A 489 -26.73 28.32 -1.75
CA PHE A 489 -25.86 29.24 -2.49
C PHE A 489 -25.80 30.60 -1.77
N ILE A 490 -24.59 31.10 -1.51
CA ILE A 490 -24.36 32.33 -0.75
C ILE A 490 -23.37 33.19 -1.53
N ASN A 491 -23.74 34.45 -1.83
CA ASN A 491 -22.91 35.40 -2.57
C ASN A 491 -22.43 34.88 -3.94
N CYS A 492 -23.22 34.01 -4.59
CA CYS A 492 -22.83 33.42 -5.87
C CYS A 492 -23.30 34.29 -7.05
N GLU A 493 -22.47 34.41 -8.08
CA GLU A 493 -22.85 35.03 -9.36
C GLU A 493 -23.49 33.96 -10.26
N MET A 494 -24.75 34.15 -10.65
CA MET A 494 -25.52 33.22 -11.46
C MET A 494 -25.74 33.76 -12.87
N GLY A 495 -25.18 33.07 -13.87
CA GLY A 495 -25.45 33.41 -15.27
C GLY A 495 -26.89 33.11 -15.70
N SER A 496 -27.27 33.62 -16.87
CA SER A 496 -28.64 33.55 -17.40
C SER A 496 -29.13 32.15 -17.75
N GLN A 497 -28.26 31.14 -17.74
CA GLN A 497 -28.64 29.75 -17.91
C GLN A 497 -29.52 29.20 -16.78
N ILE A 498 -29.49 29.83 -15.60
CA ILE A 498 -30.21 29.32 -14.44
C ILE A 498 -31.69 29.61 -14.62
N LYS A 499 -32.49 28.54 -14.59
CA LYS A 499 -33.94 28.64 -14.72
C LYS A 499 -34.55 29.54 -13.65
N PRO A 500 -35.61 30.31 -13.99
CA PRO A 500 -36.33 31.13 -13.01
C PRO A 500 -36.79 30.36 -11.77
N GLU A 501 -37.28 29.13 -11.95
CA GLU A 501 -37.73 28.23 -10.88
C GLU A 501 -36.58 27.84 -9.94
N GLY A 502 -35.34 27.81 -10.44
CA GLY A 502 -34.10 27.49 -9.74
C GLY A 502 -33.94 26.01 -9.41
N TRP A 503 -34.97 25.35 -8.90
CA TRP A 503 -34.89 24.01 -8.33
C TRP A 503 -35.98 23.09 -8.87
N GLU A 504 -35.72 21.77 -8.86
CA GLU A 504 -36.67 20.73 -9.22
C GLU A 504 -36.79 19.72 -8.08
N ASN A 505 -37.96 19.13 -7.85
CA ASN A 505 -38.26 18.34 -6.66
C ASN A 505 -37.99 16.83 -6.83
N TRP A 506 -37.27 16.40 -7.87
CA TRP A 506 -37.10 15.00 -8.27
C TRP A 506 -38.42 14.29 -8.61
N SER A 507 -39.47 15.02 -9.02
CA SER A 507 -40.83 14.49 -9.06
C SER A 507 -41.29 13.87 -7.72
N LYS A 508 -40.80 14.39 -6.59
CA LYS A 508 -41.14 13.97 -5.21
C LYS A 508 -41.75 15.14 -4.43
N PRO A 509 -43.08 15.30 -4.41
CA PRO A 509 -43.73 16.38 -3.66
C PRO A 509 -43.42 16.37 -2.15
N GLU A 510 -43.14 15.20 -1.57
CA GLU A 510 -42.70 15.03 -0.18
C GLU A 510 -41.32 15.63 0.15
N ALA A 511 -40.46 15.78 -0.87
CA ALA A 511 -39.15 16.41 -0.70
C ALA A 511 -39.30 17.92 -0.45
N GLU A 512 -40.33 18.56 -0.98
CA GLU A 512 -40.62 19.99 -0.78
C GLU A 512 -40.84 20.35 0.70
N LYS A 513 -41.24 19.38 1.54
CA LYS A 513 -41.47 19.58 2.98
C LYS A 513 -40.20 19.46 3.82
N ASN A 514 -39.22 18.69 3.34
CA ASN A 514 -38.11 18.19 4.16
C ASN A 514 -36.73 18.61 3.65
N ALA A 515 -36.60 18.87 2.35
CA ALA A 515 -35.39 19.39 1.74
C ALA A 515 -35.22 20.86 2.12
N PHE A 516 -33.96 21.32 2.17
CA PHE A 516 -33.64 22.70 2.49
C PHE A 516 -32.75 23.30 1.40
N TYR A 517 -33.39 23.91 0.40
CA TYR A 517 -32.72 24.55 -0.73
C TYR A 517 -32.84 26.05 -0.61
N ALA A 518 -31.70 26.74 -0.54
CA ALA A 518 -31.70 28.15 -0.18
C ALA A 518 -30.66 28.99 -0.92
N GLU A 519 -30.94 30.29 -1.01
CA GLU A 519 -30.04 31.29 -1.59
C GLU A 519 -29.87 32.49 -0.63
N TYR A 520 -28.71 33.14 -0.66
CA TYR A 520 -28.45 34.39 0.05
C TYR A 520 -27.56 35.31 -0.77
N ASN A 521 -28.02 36.53 -1.02
CA ASN A 521 -27.20 37.62 -1.58
C ASN A 521 -26.45 37.22 -2.87
N CYS A 522 -27.06 36.34 -3.68
CA CYS A 522 -26.54 36.00 -5.01
C CYS A 522 -26.82 37.15 -5.99
N THR A 523 -26.14 37.14 -7.14
CA THR A 523 -26.22 38.18 -8.17
C THR A 523 -26.26 37.56 -9.56
N GLY A 524 -26.34 38.39 -10.60
CA GLY A 524 -26.38 37.96 -12.00
C GLY A 524 -27.80 37.68 -12.52
N GLU A 525 -27.94 37.52 -13.83
CA GLU A 525 -29.24 37.38 -14.52
C GLU A 525 -30.02 36.11 -14.10
N GLY A 526 -29.31 35.06 -13.67
CA GLY A 526 -29.90 33.82 -13.18
C GLY A 526 -30.48 33.93 -11.77
N PHE A 527 -30.12 34.96 -11.00
CA PHE A 527 -30.65 35.17 -9.66
C PHE A 527 -32.00 35.87 -9.71
N GLN A 528 -33.08 35.07 -9.73
CA GLN A 528 -34.46 35.55 -9.81
C GLN A 528 -35.29 35.04 -8.61
N PRO A 529 -35.00 35.51 -7.37
CA PRO A 529 -35.59 34.97 -6.15
C PRO A 529 -37.12 35.02 -6.12
N ALA A 530 -37.72 36.04 -6.75
CA ALA A 530 -39.18 36.20 -6.83
C ALA A 530 -39.88 35.14 -7.70
N LYS A 531 -39.14 34.42 -8.56
CA LYS A 531 -39.69 33.39 -9.46
C LYS A 531 -39.31 31.96 -9.05
N ARG A 532 -38.58 31.80 -7.94
CA ARG A 532 -38.18 30.49 -7.44
C ARG A 532 -39.40 29.66 -7.04
N VAL A 533 -39.24 28.35 -7.06
CA VAL A 533 -40.23 27.43 -6.48
C VAL A 533 -40.56 27.81 -5.04
N LYS A 534 -41.84 27.72 -4.67
CA LYS A 534 -42.36 28.20 -3.37
C LYS A 534 -41.76 27.50 -2.15
N TRP A 535 -41.20 26.30 -2.32
CA TRP A 535 -40.58 25.52 -1.25
C TRP A 535 -39.08 25.82 -1.06
N SER A 536 -38.48 26.63 -1.94
CA SER A 536 -37.13 27.14 -1.72
C SER A 536 -37.14 28.30 -0.72
N HIS A 537 -35.99 28.62 -0.15
CA HIS A 537 -35.85 29.62 0.91
C HIS A 537 -34.85 30.71 0.55
N GLN A 538 -35.20 31.98 0.78
CA GLN A 538 -34.23 33.07 0.76
C GLN A 538 -33.79 33.33 2.19
N LEU A 539 -32.51 33.13 2.48
CA LEU A 539 -32.00 33.30 3.84
C LEU A 539 -32.08 34.77 4.25
N SER A 540 -32.42 35.00 5.51
CA SER A 540 -32.18 36.27 6.18
C SER A 540 -30.69 36.44 6.49
N LYS A 541 -30.26 37.68 6.78
CA LYS A 541 -28.90 37.97 7.26
C LYS A 541 -28.52 37.14 8.49
N LYS A 542 -29.47 36.90 9.41
CA LYS A 542 -29.24 36.12 10.63
C LYS A 542 -29.02 34.64 10.35
N GLU A 543 -29.78 34.07 9.40
CA GLU A 543 -29.62 32.68 8.97
C GLU A 543 -28.32 32.51 8.18
N ALA A 544 -28.01 33.42 7.26
CA ALA A 544 -26.77 33.42 6.50
C ALA A 544 -25.53 33.49 7.41
N ALA A 545 -25.60 34.21 8.53
CA ALA A 545 -24.53 34.25 9.52
C ALA A 545 -24.22 32.89 10.17
N GLN A 546 -25.16 31.93 10.14
CA GLN A 546 -24.91 30.56 10.62
C GLN A 546 -24.02 29.75 9.66
N TYR A 547 -23.95 30.15 8.39
CA TYR A 547 -23.14 29.53 7.34
C TYR A 547 -21.70 30.10 7.30
N SER A 548 -21.09 30.25 8.48
CA SER A 548 -19.65 30.55 8.58
C SER A 548 -18.83 29.30 8.23
N ILE A 549 -17.57 29.47 7.80
CA ILE A 549 -16.70 28.33 7.47
C ILE A 549 -16.53 27.43 8.71
N GLU A 550 -16.36 28.06 9.87
CA GLU A 550 -16.17 27.41 11.16
C GLU A 550 -17.37 26.54 11.56
N ASN A 551 -18.59 27.00 11.28
CA ASN A 551 -19.80 26.24 11.57
C ASN A 551 -20.00 25.09 10.59
N ILE A 552 -19.78 25.34 9.30
CA ILE A 552 -19.99 24.33 8.24
C ILE A 552 -18.98 23.19 8.38
N LEU A 553 -17.71 23.53 8.56
CA LEU A 553 -16.58 22.60 8.60
C LEU A 553 -16.17 22.22 10.04
N LYS A 554 -17.04 22.48 11.02
CA LYS A 554 -16.81 22.14 12.42
C LYS A 554 -16.53 20.64 12.56
N ASP A 555 -15.37 20.32 13.12
CA ASP A 555 -14.93 18.97 13.45
C ASP A 555 -14.23 18.99 14.83
N LYS A 556 -13.96 17.81 15.40
CA LYS A 556 -13.20 17.68 16.65
C LYS A 556 -11.74 18.08 16.45
N ALA A 557 -11.19 17.83 15.27
CA ALA A 557 -9.89 18.35 14.88
C ALA A 557 -10.03 19.85 14.58
N GLY A 558 -9.46 20.70 15.43
CA GLY A 558 -9.50 22.15 15.23
C GLY A 558 -8.75 22.57 13.97
N ALA A 559 -9.28 23.56 13.25
CA ALA A 559 -8.57 24.32 12.22
C ALA A 559 -8.01 23.53 11.01
N TRP A 560 -8.58 22.37 10.64
CA TRP A 560 -8.11 21.54 9.52
C TRP A 560 -8.27 22.18 8.12
N TYR A 561 -9.10 23.23 8.01
CA TYR A 561 -9.44 23.89 6.75
C TYR A 561 -8.67 25.19 6.48
N PHE A 562 -7.91 25.71 7.46
CA PHE A 562 -7.10 26.93 7.27
C PHE A 562 -5.91 26.71 6.32
#